data_AF-A0A5E4G2X5-F1
#
_entry.id   AF-A0A5E4G2X5-F1
#
_cell.length_a   1.000
_cell.length_b   1.000
_cell.length_c   1.000
_cell.angle_alpha   90.00
_cell.angle_beta   90.00
_cell.angle_gamma   90.00
#
_symmetry.space_group_name_H-M   'P 1'
#
loop_
_entity.id
_entity.type
_entity.pdbx_description
1 polymer ?
#
loop_
_entity_poly.entity_id
_entity_poly.type
_entity_poly.pdbx_seq_one_letter_code
_entity_poly.pdbx_strand_id
1 'polypeptide(L)'
;MENGTQSNTRDHISVPIVDGGIGLEALEDTMRAKLCPGSPSWDAKCCIFRVPQVLKRHKREAYEPDFVSIGPFHHGGKQFQHMENVKQWYLNNLLSCRTNVSLKNLIDCVFQLEKSTREFYAEPLDHLS
;
A
#
# COMPACT_ATOMS: atom_id res chain seq x y z
N MET A 1 29.32 -34.71 30.17
CA MET A 1 28.17 -33.83 30.44
C MET A 1 27.99 -32.96 29.21
N GLU A 2 26.75 -32.86 28.75
CA GLU A 2 26.34 -32.79 27.35
C GLU A 2 26.68 -31.46 26.63
N ASN A 3 27.18 -31.57 25.39
CA ASN A 3 27.18 -30.47 24.42
C ASN A 3 25.81 -30.44 23.72
N GLY A 4 24.97 -29.50 24.09
CA GLY A 4 23.70 -29.22 23.41
C GLY A 4 23.93 -28.48 22.10
N THR A 5 23.81 -29.17 20.98
CA THR A 5 23.72 -28.56 19.65
C THR A 5 22.37 -27.87 19.51
N GLN A 6 22.36 -26.54 19.55
CA GLN A 6 21.18 -25.73 19.21
C GLN A 6 20.88 -25.87 17.71
N SER A 7 19.78 -26.57 17.41
CA SER A 7 19.17 -26.63 16.08
C SER A 7 18.62 -25.26 15.70
N ASN A 8 19.23 -24.65 14.69
CA ASN A 8 18.81 -23.39 14.09
C ASN A 8 17.73 -23.71 13.04
N THR A 9 16.46 -23.72 13.45
CA THR A 9 15.30 -23.81 12.55
C THR A 9 15.21 -22.56 11.70
N ARG A 10 15.85 -22.58 10.52
CA ARG A 10 15.35 -21.78 9.40
C ARG A 10 14.33 -22.64 8.66
N ASP A 11 13.24 -22.06 8.20
CA ASP A 11 12.11 -22.72 7.53
C ASP A 11 12.43 -23.23 6.11
N HIS A 12 13.49 -24.02 5.94
CA HIS A 12 13.80 -24.68 4.67
C HIS A 12 13.31 -26.12 4.70
N ILE A 13 12.07 -26.32 4.25
CA ILE A 13 11.56 -27.66 3.92
C ILE A 13 12.24 -28.10 2.63
N SER A 14 13.06 -29.14 2.73
CA SER A 14 13.68 -29.81 1.59
C SER A 14 12.73 -30.90 1.10
N VAL A 15 12.24 -30.79 -0.14
CA VAL A 15 11.42 -31.85 -0.76
C VAL A 15 12.37 -32.81 -1.49
N PRO A 16 12.44 -34.10 -1.12
CA PRO A 16 13.27 -35.06 -1.82
C PRO A 16 12.71 -35.26 -3.24
N ILE A 17 13.51 -34.96 -4.25
CA ILE A 17 13.16 -35.27 -5.65
C ILE A 17 13.36 -36.78 -5.82
N VAL A 18 12.28 -37.54 -5.68
CA VAL A 18 12.30 -38.99 -5.96
C VAL A 18 12.20 -39.17 -7.47
N ASP A 19 13.19 -39.86 -8.04
CA ASP A 19 13.26 -40.22 -9.45
C ASP A 19 12.10 -41.16 -9.82
N GLY A 20 11.06 -40.59 -10.44
CA GLY A 20 9.87 -41.33 -10.86
C GLY A 20 8.57 -40.59 -10.53
N GLY A 21 8.21 -39.59 -11.34
CA GLY A 21 6.86 -39.02 -11.51
C GLY A 21 6.18 -38.31 -10.33
N ILE A 22 6.31 -38.84 -9.12
CA ILE A 22 5.60 -38.46 -7.89
C ILE A 22 6.19 -37.18 -7.28
N GLY A 23 7.48 -36.90 -7.56
CA GLY A 23 8.15 -35.71 -7.05
C GLY A 23 7.64 -34.40 -7.61
N LEU A 24 7.10 -34.39 -8.84
CA LEU A 24 6.63 -33.16 -9.48
C LEU A 24 5.29 -32.69 -8.91
N GLU A 25 4.32 -33.60 -8.74
CA GLU A 25 3.03 -33.25 -8.13
C GLU A 25 3.20 -32.82 -6.67
N ALA A 26 4.00 -33.56 -5.88
CA ALA A 26 4.27 -33.19 -4.50
C ALA A 26 4.99 -31.82 -4.37
N LEU A 27 5.85 -31.50 -5.33
CA LEU A 27 6.51 -30.19 -5.41
C LEU A 27 5.50 -29.09 -5.78
N GLU A 28 4.62 -29.34 -6.74
CA GLU A 28 3.56 -28.40 -7.14
C GLU A 28 2.63 -28.09 -5.97
N ASP A 29 2.15 -29.11 -5.24
CA ASP A 29 1.29 -28.94 -4.07
C ASP A 29 1.98 -28.13 -2.97
N THR A 30 3.26 -28.43 -2.72
CA THR A 30 4.08 -27.69 -1.74
C THR A 30 4.25 -26.23 -2.14
N MET A 31 4.48 -25.96 -3.43
CA MET A 31 4.59 -24.59 -3.94
C MET A 31 3.25 -23.87 -3.87
N ARG A 32 2.14 -24.48 -4.30
CA ARG A 32 0.79 -23.91 -4.23
C ARG A 32 0.38 -23.57 -2.80
N ALA A 33 0.70 -24.42 -1.83
CA ALA A 33 0.43 -24.17 -0.41
C ALA A 33 1.23 -22.96 0.14
N LYS A 34 2.36 -22.61 -0.48
CA LYS A 34 3.18 -21.44 -0.12
C LYS A 34 2.85 -20.19 -0.91
N LEU A 35 2.17 -20.30 -2.06
CA LEU A 35 1.70 -19.14 -2.80
C LEU A 35 0.66 -18.42 -1.95
N CYS A 36 0.82 -17.10 -1.80
CA CYS A 36 -0.16 -16.29 -1.09
C CYS A 36 -1.44 -16.18 -1.94
N PRO A 37 -2.58 -16.76 -1.50
CA PRO A 37 -3.84 -16.56 -2.20
C PRO A 37 -4.19 -15.07 -2.12
N GLY A 38 -4.50 -14.46 -3.27
CA GLY A 38 -4.81 -13.03 -3.34
C GLY A 38 -3.60 -12.12 -3.54
N SER A 39 -2.44 -12.65 -3.94
CA SER A 39 -1.39 -11.81 -4.52
C SER A 39 -1.99 -11.02 -5.69
N PRO A 40 -1.78 -9.69 -5.78
CA PRO A 40 -2.26 -8.91 -6.90
C PRO A 40 -1.76 -9.51 -8.22
N SER A 41 -2.60 -9.60 -9.25
CA SER A 41 -2.16 -10.02 -10.57
C SER A 41 -1.08 -9.06 -11.11
N TRP A 42 -0.29 -9.45 -12.10
CA TRP A 42 0.67 -8.53 -12.73
C TRP A 42 -0.02 -7.30 -13.36
N ASP A 43 -1.32 -7.39 -13.65
CA ASP A 43 -2.19 -6.30 -14.10
C ASP A 43 -2.74 -5.45 -12.94
N ALA A 44 -2.31 -5.69 -11.71
CA ALA A 44 -2.75 -4.92 -10.56
C ALA A 44 -2.28 -3.47 -10.70
N LYS A 45 -3.25 -2.55 -10.64
CA LYS A 45 -3.00 -1.12 -10.57
C LYS A 45 -2.24 -0.72 -9.29
N CYS A 46 -2.08 -1.63 -8.34
CA CYS A 46 -1.41 -1.46 -7.06
C CYS A 46 0.07 -1.01 -7.20
N CYS A 47 0.31 0.30 -7.17
CA CYS A 47 1.66 0.88 -7.28
C CYS A 47 1.99 1.91 -6.18
N ILE A 48 1.06 2.19 -5.26
CA ILE A 48 1.22 3.11 -4.14
C ILE A 48 1.29 2.30 -2.84
N PHE A 49 2.48 2.26 -2.24
CA PHE A 49 2.77 1.48 -1.05
C PHE A 49 3.09 2.39 0.13
N ARG A 50 2.71 1.97 1.34
CA ARG A 50 3.20 2.62 2.56
C ARG A 50 4.68 2.30 2.71
N VAL A 51 5.47 3.32 3.06
CA VAL A 51 6.90 3.10 3.29
C VAL A 51 7.10 2.17 4.49
N PRO A 52 7.85 1.05 4.33
CA PRO A 52 8.16 0.14 5.43
C PRO A 52 8.79 0.84 6.63
N GLN A 53 8.40 0.43 7.84
CA GLN A 53 8.87 1.05 9.09
C GLN A 53 10.39 0.98 9.26
N VAL A 54 11.02 -0.08 8.74
CA VAL A 54 12.49 -0.21 8.76
C VAL A 54 13.14 0.95 8.01
N LEU A 55 12.64 1.31 6.82
CA LEU A 55 13.16 2.45 6.05
C LEU A 55 12.86 3.77 6.74
N LYS A 56 11.63 3.95 7.25
CA LYS A 56 11.24 5.17 7.97
C LYS A 56 12.12 5.46 9.19
N ARG A 57 12.53 4.42 9.92
CA ARG A 57 13.40 4.56 11.10
C ARG A 57 14.80 5.06 10.77
N HIS A 58 15.32 4.78 9.57
CA HIS A 58 16.64 5.22 9.15
C HIS A 58 16.69 6.68 8.72
N LYS A 59 15.64 7.16 8.04
CA LYS A 59 15.55 8.55 7.58
C LYS A 59 14.09 9.00 7.46
N ARG A 60 13.50 9.43 8.57
CA ARG A 60 12.08 9.75 8.65
C ARG A 60 11.68 10.91 7.73
N GLU A 61 12.55 11.91 7.64
CA GLU A 61 12.34 13.15 6.87
C GLU A 61 12.32 12.89 5.36
N ALA A 62 12.85 11.76 4.88
CA ALA A 62 12.75 11.40 3.47
C ALA A 62 11.37 10.87 3.06
N TYR A 63 10.54 10.50 4.04
CA TYR A 63 9.28 9.80 3.81
C TYR A 63 8.07 10.46 4.47
N GLU A 64 8.28 11.50 5.27
CA GLU A 64 7.21 12.32 5.83
C GLU A 64 7.18 13.68 5.13
N PRO A 65 6.00 14.18 4.74
CA PRO A 65 5.91 15.51 4.16
C PRO A 65 6.28 16.58 5.19
N ASP A 66 6.99 17.61 4.75
CA ASP A 66 7.34 18.77 5.60
C ASP A 66 6.22 19.81 5.65
N PHE A 67 5.59 20.09 4.50
CA PHE A 67 4.65 21.21 4.35
C PHE A 67 3.25 20.78 3.96
N VAL A 68 3.12 19.98 2.89
CA VAL A 68 1.83 19.61 2.32
C VAL A 68 1.63 18.12 2.38
N SER A 69 0.59 17.69 3.10
CA SER A 69 0.14 16.31 3.05
C SER A 69 -0.52 16.00 1.70
N ILE A 70 -0.09 14.89 1.08
CA ILE A 70 -0.69 14.39 -0.16
C ILE A 70 -1.14 12.95 0.07
N GLY A 71 -2.42 12.72 -0.22
CA GLY A 71 -3.05 11.41 -0.16
C GLY A 71 -3.36 10.92 1.26
N PRO A 72 -4.04 9.77 1.35
CA PRO A 72 -4.55 9.21 2.60
C PRO A 72 -3.43 8.75 3.55
N PHE A 73 -2.27 8.32 3.05
CA PHE A 73 -1.14 7.88 3.88
C PHE A 73 -0.48 8.98 4.72
N HIS A 74 -0.72 10.25 4.38
CA HIS A 74 -0.17 11.40 5.11
C HIS A 74 -1.27 12.29 5.72
N HIS A 75 -2.54 11.89 5.67
CA HIS A 75 -3.66 12.70 6.14
C HIS A 75 -3.67 12.86 7.67
N GLY A 76 -4.29 13.93 8.18
CA GLY A 76 -4.58 14.10 9.61
C GLY A 76 -3.44 14.62 10.49
N GLY A 77 -2.24 14.85 9.96
CA GLY A 77 -1.12 15.42 10.72
C GLY A 77 -1.39 16.87 11.15
N LYS A 78 -1.27 17.17 12.46
CA LYS A 78 -1.48 18.53 13.00
C LYS A 78 -0.62 19.59 12.33
N GLN A 79 0.61 19.23 11.95
CA GLN A 79 1.55 20.11 11.24
C GLN A 79 1.05 20.55 9.85
N PHE A 80 0.08 19.84 9.27
CA PHE A 80 -0.45 20.13 7.93
C PHE A 80 -1.73 20.98 7.93
N GLN A 81 -2.31 21.27 9.11
CA GLN A 81 -3.59 22.00 9.21
C GLN A 81 -3.60 23.33 8.46
N HIS A 82 -2.49 24.06 8.50
CA HIS A 82 -2.36 25.31 7.75
C HIS A 82 -2.52 25.08 6.24
N MET A 83 -1.85 24.06 5.69
CA MET A 83 -1.96 23.72 4.28
C MET A 83 -3.30 23.10 3.90
N GLU A 84 -3.99 22.43 4.82
CA GLU A 84 -5.38 22.01 4.59
C GLU A 84 -6.32 23.22 4.44
N ASN A 85 -6.13 24.29 5.22
CA ASN A 85 -6.87 25.54 5.02
C ASN A 85 -6.56 26.19 3.68
N VAL A 86 -5.28 26.21 3.28
CA VAL A 86 -4.87 26.74 1.98
C VAL A 86 -5.54 25.97 0.84
N LYS A 87 -5.60 24.63 0.89
CA LYS A 87 -6.34 23.82 -0.10
C LYS A 87 -7.80 24.25 -0.22
N GLN A 88 -8.47 24.53 0.91
CA GLN A 88 -9.85 25.03 0.91
C GLN A 88 -9.98 26.43 0.30
N TRP A 89 -9.03 27.33 0.56
CA TRP A 89 -9.01 28.65 -0.08
C TRP A 89 -8.89 28.55 -1.59
N TYR A 90 -8.03 27.66 -2.10
CA TYR A 90 -7.91 27.41 -3.54
C TYR A 90 -9.20 26.86 -4.14
N LEU A 91 -9.88 25.94 -3.45
CA LEU A 91 -11.18 25.43 -3.89
C LEU A 91 -12.22 26.56 -3.95
N ASN A 92 -12.31 27.40 -2.92
CA ASN A 92 -13.23 28.53 -2.89
C ASN A 92 -12.94 29.55 -4.00
N ASN A 93 -11.67 29.85 -4.24
CA ASN A 93 -11.26 30.75 -5.33
C ASN A 93 -11.60 30.15 -6.70
N LEU A 94 -11.36 28.85 -6.90
CA LEU A 94 -11.72 28.16 -8.14
C LEU A 94 -13.22 28.28 -8.42
N LEU A 95 -14.06 28.01 -7.40
CA LEU A 95 -15.51 28.08 -7.50
C LEU A 95 -16.02 29.52 -7.71
N SER A 96 -15.33 30.51 -7.15
CA SER A 96 -15.70 31.93 -7.25
C SER A 96 -15.30 32.55 -8.59
N CYS A 97 -14.18 32.12 -9.18
CA CYS A 97 -13.64 32.69 -10.42
C CYS A 97 -14.14 32.00 -11.70
N ARG A 98 -14.70 30.79 -11.61
CA ARG A 98 -15.13 29.98 -12.76
C ARG A 98 -16.64 29.80 -12.78
N THR A 99 -17.34 30.49 -13.68
CA THR A 99 -18.80 30.35 -13.84
C THR A 99 -19.25 28.98 -14.35
N ASN A 100 -18.34 28.21 -14.97
CA ASN A 100 -18.61 26.89 -15.53
C ASN A 100 -18.22 25.72 -14.60
N VAL A 101 -17.71 25.99 -13.40
CA VAL A 101 -17.29 24.95 -12.44
C VAL A 101 -18.19 25.03 -11.22
N SER A 102 -19.00 24.01 -10.99
CA SER A 102 -19.81 23.87 -9.79
C SER A 102 -19.16 22.89 -8.81
N LEU A 103 -19.41 23.07 -7.51
CA LEU A 103 -18.94 22.13 -6.48
C LEU A 103 -19.48 20.72 -6.74
N LYS A 104 -20.74 20.60 -7.17
CA LYS A 104 -21.35 19.32 -7.53
C LYS A 104 -20.57 18.62 -8.66
N ASN A 105 -20.24 19.34 -9.72
CA ASN A 105 -19.49 18.78 -10.84
C ASN A 105 -18.11 18.28 -10.39
N LEU A 106 -17.42 19.03 -9.51
CA LEU A 106 -16.13 18.61 -8.97
C LEU A 106 -16.25 17.35 -8.11
N ILE A 107 -17.27 17.28 -7.24
CA ILE A 107 -17.54 16.09 -6.41
C ILE A 107 -17.82 14.88 -7.30
N ASP A 108 -18.69 15.02 -8.30
CA ASP A 108 -19.03 13.94 -9.23
C ASP A 108 -17.78 13.45 -9.98
N CYS A 109 -16.91 14.36 -10.45
CA CYS A 109 -15.63 14.00 -11.08
C CYS A 109 -14.69 13.27 -10.12
N VAL A 110 -14.51 13.78 -8.90
CA VAL A 110 -13.63 13.19 -7.89
C VAL A 110 -14.14 11.81 -7.49
N PHE A 111 -15.44 11.64 -7.29
CA PHE A 111 -16.04 10.36 -6.91
C PHE A 111 -15.75 9.25 -7.93
N GLN A 112 -15.86 9.56 -9.23
CA GLN A 112 -15.54 8.59 -10.28
C GLN A 112 -14.04 8.24 -10.31
N LEU A 113 -13.16 9.24 -10.12
CA LEU A 113 -11.73 9.04 -10.10
C LEU A 113 -11.28 8.25 -8.87
N GLU A 114 -11.84 8.57 -7.70
CA GLU A 114 -11.51 8.00 -6.40
C GLU A 114 -11.64 6.47 -6.42
N LYS A 115 -12.75 5.95 -6.96
CA LYS A 115 -12.99 4.51 -7.07
C LYS A 115 -11.84 3.79 -7.79
N SER A 116 -11.40 4.34 -8.93
CA SER A 116 -10.30 3.76 -9.70
C SER A 116 -8.93 3.99 -9.03
N THR A 117 -8.76 5.12 -8.35
CA THR A 117 -7.49 5.50 -7.69
C THR A 117 -7.22 4.63 -6.47
N ARG A 118 -8.27 4.19 -5.77
CA ARG A 118 -8.17 3.30 -4.61
C ARG A 118 -7.52 1.95 -4.96
N GLU A 119 -7.73 1.46 -6.18
CA GLU A 119 -7.10 0.23 -6.70
C GLU A 119 -5.58 0.35 -6.84
N PHE A 120 -5.03 1.57 -6.81
CA PHE A 120 -3.58 1.80 -6.87
C PHE A 120 -2.89 1.73 -5.51
N TYR A 121 -3.64 1.75 -4.40
CA TYR A 121 -3.09 1.60 -3.06
C TYR A 121 -2.97 0.13 -2.66
N ALA A 122 -1.83 -0.24 -2.08
CA ALA A 122 -1.57 -1.62 -1.64
C ALA A 122 -2.33 -2.04 -0.39
N GLU A 123 -2.79 -1.06 0.41
CA GLU A 123 -3.51 -1.28 1.66
C GLU A 123 -4.94 -0.74 1.51
N PRO A 124 -5.96 -1.45 2.05
CA PRO A 124 -7.31 -0.91 2.14
C PRO A 124 -7.33 0.39 2.94
N LEU A 125 -8.00 1.43 2.42
CA LEU A 125 -8.01 2.76 3.03
C LEU A 125 -9.18 2.99 4.00
N ASP A 126 -9.97 1.95 4.30
CA ASP A 126 -11.23 2.06 5.07
C ASP A 126 -11.02 2.53 6.52
N HIS A 127 -9.79 2.42 7.02
CA HIS A 127 -9.36 2.83 8.35
C HIS A 127 -8.83 4.27 8.42
N LEU A 128 -8.78 5.00 7.30
CA LEU A 128 -8.20 6.35 7.20
C LEU A 128 -9.27 7.45 7.10
N SER A 129 -10.52 7.13 7.45
CA SER A 129 -11.68 8.03 7.45
C SER A 129 -11.75 8.90 8.70
#